data_AF-A0A0B3RPZ5-F1
#
_entry.id   AF-A0A0B3RPZ5-F1
#
_cell.length_a   1.000
_cell.length_b   1.000
_cell.length_c   1.000
_cell.angle_alpha   90.00
_cell.angle_beta   90.00
_cell.angle_gamma   90.00
#
_symmetry.space_group_name_H-M   'P 1'
#
loop_
_entity.id
_entity.type
_entity.pdbx_description
1 polymer ?
#
loop_
_entity_poly.entity_id
_entity_poly.type
_entity_poly.pdbx_seq_one_letter_code
_entity_poly.pdbx_strand_id
1 'polypeptide(L)'
;MFVWLMVLLPLSVAAAPYAALVMDARNGKVLHAQNADTRLHPASLTKMMTLYIAFEAVQNGELTMDTLITVSRKAAAEEPSKLGLRPGQQIKLRYLVRAAAVKSANDAATAIAEGIEGSEAAFARRMNRTAKAMGMTRTTFKNAHGLTESGHLSTARDMTILGQHVIYDYPQYYNLFSRKTADAGVRRVNHTNSRLLSSYRGADGIKTGYTRAAGFNLVASAERGSERVIATVFGGRSTATRNARVAELLDLGFKKSPTWVKMRTPDRPPYLGKGAGAGGIVVANTSDPAPGTRAKSIRVASAAVTRSLRPKARPGSTVDPAKVAPLVASVGKDIERELQEIVLASDTAPDPAPDDPDVVILADVTDVAAPAESKKPVQRPAAVAAAAATLTFKDTPTPARKAEVVTRLSTSGGRHWGINVGRFPNEYLAQKMLLKTGLTETATLDDALRKVVRGKTGFDAMFMGMTRDGAELACRRLQARQMTCFMVGPS
;
A
#
# COMPACT_ATOMS: atom_id res chain seq x y z
N MET A 1 -65.38 14.65 10.23
CA MET A 1 -64.44 13.52 10.41
C MET A 1 -63.30 13.70 9.41
N PHE A 2 -62.22 14.38 9.80
CA PHE A 2 -61.08 14.67 8.91
C PHE A 2 -60.12 13.48 8.94
N VAL A 3 -60.04 12.74 7.83
CA VAL A 3 -59.10 11.63 7.67
C VAL A 3 -57.73 12.21 7.35
N TRP A 4 -56.80 12.11 8.30
CA TRP A 4 -55.39 12.44 8.10
C TRP A 4 -54.71 11.29 7.34
N LEU A 5 -54.36 11.53 6.08
CA LEU A 5 -53.57 10.61 5.27
C LEU A 5 -52.09 10.75 5.66
N MET A 6 -51.56 9.83 6.46
CA MET A 6 -50.13 9.74 6.78
C MET A 6 -49.36 9.26 5.54
N VAL A 7 -48.67 10.19 4.86
CA VAL A 7 -47.72 9.88 3.80
C VAL A 7 -46.44 9.32 4.43
N LEU A 8 -46.26 8.00 4.36
CA LEU A 8 -45.00 7.32 4.67
C LEU A 8 -44.02 7.51 3.50
N LEU A 9 -43.17 8.54 3.59
CA LEU A 9 -42.04 8.72 2.68
C LEU A 9 -41.01 7.59 2.92
N PRO A 10 -40.60 6.82 1.89
CA PRO A 10 -39.54 5.84 2.06
C PRO A 10 -38.23 6.56 2.38
N LEU A 11 -37.67 6.28 3.57
CA LEU A 11 -36.32 6.66 3.96
C LEU A 11 -35.34 5.99 2.99
N SER A 12 -35.04 6.70 1.90
CA SER A 12 -33.97 6.32 0.99
C SER A 12 -32.67 6.40 1.78
N VAL A 13 -32.00 5.27 1.97
CA VAL A 13 -30.63 5.24 2.48
C VAL A 13 -29.76 5.93 1.43
N ALA A 14 -29.53 7.23 1.62
CA ALA A 14 -28.67 8.01 0.74
C ALA A 14 -27.25 7.44 0.82
N ALA A 15 -26.68 7.10 -0.34
CA ALA A 15 -25.27 6.78 -0.42
C ALA A 15 -24.45 7.97 0.10
N ALA A 16 -23.36 7.71 0.82
CA ALA A 16 -22.47 8.77 1.29
C ALA A 16 -22.11 9.70 0.11
N PRO A 17 -22.26 11.02 0.26
CA PRO A 17 -22.01 11.94 -0.84
C PRO A 17 -20.56 11.82 -1.29
N TYR A 18 -20.37 11.83 -2.60
CA TYR A 18 -19.04 11.77 -3.19
C TYR A 18 -18.25 13.04 -2.88
N ALA A 19 -17.00 12.88 -2.46
CA ALA A 19 -16.04 13.97 -2.32
C ALA A 19 -14.66 13.54 -2.79
N ALA A 20 -13.91 14.48 -3.37
CA ALA A 20 -12.55 14.24 -3.84
C ALA A 20 -11.67 15.48 -3.76
N LEU A 21 -10.36 15.23 -3.64
CA LEU A 21 -9.34 16.27 -3.77
C LEU A 21 -8.07 15.69 -4.38
N VAL A 22 -7.42 16.47 -5.25
CA VAL A 22 -6.12 16.16 -5.84
C VAL A 22 -5.16 17.29 -5.49
N MET A 23 -3.97 16.91 -5.02
CA MET A 23 -2.93 17.82 -4.55
C MET A 23 -1.59 17.47 -5.20
N ASP A 24 -0.84 18.49 -5.60
CA ASP A 24 0.60 18.36 -5.80
C ASP A 24 1.27 18.28 -4.43
N ALA A 25 1.81 17.12 -4.10
CA ALA A 25 2.36 16.85 -2.78
C ALA A 25 3.59 17.73 -2.48
N ARG A 26 4.27 18.26 -3.51
CA ARG A 26 5.56 18.94 -3.35
C ARG A 26 5.41 20.32 -2.74
N ASN A 27 4.27 20.98 -2.95
CA ASN A 27 4.01 22.34 -2.47
C ASN A 27 2.62 22.53 -1.82
N GLY A 28 1.80 21.48 -1.79
CA GLY A 28 0.44 21.50 -1.24
C GLY A 28 -0.60 22.16 -2.16
N LYS A 29 -0.27 22.47 -3.43
CA LYS A 29 -1.21 23.11 -4.36
C LYS A 29 -2.34 22.15 -4.71
N VAL A 30 -3.58 22.60 -4.51
CA VAL A 30 -4.77 21.85 -4.93
C VAL A 30 -4.94 21.96 -6.44
N LEU A 31 -5.04 20.82 -7.12
CA LEU A 31 -5.17 20.69 -8.57
C LEU A 31 -6.61 20.38 -9.00
N HIS A 32 -7.39 19.76 -8.11
CA HIS A 32 -8.80 19.48 -8.28
C HIS A 32 -9.47 19.33 -6.91
N ALA A 33 -10.71 19.77 -6.78
CA ALA A 33 -11.52 19.59 -5.58
C ALA A 33 -12.99 19.45 -5.97
N GLN A 34 -13.70 18.52 -5.33
CA GLN A 34 -15.14 18.34 -5.45
C GLN A 34 -15.69 17.96 -4.08
N ASN A 35 -16.60 18.77 -3.51
CA ASN A 35 -17.14 18.55 -2.16
C ASN A 35 -16.05 18.32 -1.10
N ALA A 36 -14.86 18.91 -1.31
CA ALA A 36 -13.65 18.51 -0.59
C ALA A 36 -13.71 18.79 0.92
N ASP A 37 -14.59 19.71 1.33
CA ASP A 37 -14.80 20.16 2.70
C ASP A 37 -16.06 19.55 3.36
N THR A 38 -16.74 18.64 2.64
CA THR A 38 -17.89 17.89 3.17
C THR A 38 -17.44 16.92 4.26
N ARG A 39 -18.10 16.99 5.42
CA ARG A 39 -17.78 16.13 6.57
C ARG A 39 -18.39 14.75 6.38
N LEU A 40 -17.54 13.74 6.27
CA LEU A 40 -17.90 12.36 5.97
C LEU A 40 -17.17 11.40 6.89
N HIS A 41 -17.71 10.19 7.04
CA HIS A 41 -17.03 9.15 7.80
C HIS A 41 -15.72 8.75 7.10
N PRO A 42 -14.57 8.88 7.75
CA PRO A 42 -13.27 8.55 7.15
C PRO A 42 -13.04 7.05 7.01
N ALA A 43 -13.78 6.22 7.76
CA ALA A 43 -13.50 4.80 7.89
C ALA A 43 -12.02 4.56 8.26
N SER A 44 -11.40 3.48 7.78
CA SER A 44 -9.98 3.18 8.06
C SER A 44 -8.94 4.19 7.54
N LEU A 45 -9.33 5.28 6.86
CA LEU A 45 -8.41 6.40 6.63
C LEU A 45 -7.89 6.99 7.95
N THR A 46 -8.69 6.90 9.02
CA THR A 46 -8.31 7.26 10.40
C THR A 46 -6.98 6.67 10.84
N LYS A 47 -6.63 5.46 10.38
CA LYS A 47 -5.38 4.80 10.76
C LYS A 47 -4.13 5.54 10.25
N MET A 48 -4.25 6.44 9.27
CA MET A 48 -3.14 7.31 8.89
C MET A 48 -2.75 8.22 10.06
N MET A 49 -3.72 8.79 10.80
CA MET A 49 -3.46 9.63 11.97
C MET A 49 -2.90 8.77 13.12
N THR A 50 -3.42 7.57 13.30
CA THR A 50 -2.90 6.62 14.31
C THR A 50 -1.45 6.26 14.05
N LEU A 51 -1.09 5.98 12.79
CA LEU A 51 0.29 5.70 12.39
C LEU A 51 1.17 6.94 12.47
N TYR A 52 0.66 8.11 12.08
CA TYR A 52 1.36 9.39 12.21
C TYR A 52 1.79 9.63 13.66
N ILE A 53 0.87 9.50 14.61
CA ILE A 53 1.16 9.65 16.04
C ILE A 53 2.10 8.54 16.55
N ALA A 54 1.97 7.30 16.07
CA ALA A 54 2.92 6.25 16.43
C ALA A 54 4.35 6.56 15.97
N PHE A 55 4.51 7.14 14.77
CA PHE A 55 5.81 7.57 14.26
C PHE A 55 6.37 8.75 15.05
N GLU A 56 5.51 9.71 15.38
CA GLU A 56 5.83 10.85 16.26
C GLU A 56 6.32 10.37 17.63
N ALA A 57 5.59 9.46 18.26
CA ALA A 57 5.92 8.89 19.57
C ALA A 57 7.26 8.14 19.55
N VAL A 58 7.55 7.40 18.47
CA VAL A 58 8.84 6.72 18.30
C VAL A 58 9.98 7.72 18.09
N GLN A 59 9.76 8.75 17.27
CA GLN A 59 10.79 9.76 17.02
C GLN A 59 11.15 10.56 18.29
N ASN A 60 10.18 10.80 19.15
CA ASN A 60 10.37 11.52 20.42
C ASN A 60 10.73 10.61 21.61
N GLY A 61 10.94 9.31 21.36
CA GLY A 61 11.38 8.38 22.40
C GLY A 61 10.34 8.00 23.45
N GLU A 62 9.04 8.28 23.22
CA GLU A 62 7.96 7.77 24.07
C GLU A 62 7.92 6.24 24.07
N LEU A 63 8.20 5.66 22.89
CA LEU A 63 8.25 4.22 22.64
C LEU A 63 9.35 3.94 21.61
N THR A 64 9.68 2.66 21.43
CA THR A 64 10.50 2.19 20.31
C THR A 64 9.68 1.24 19.44
N MET A 65 10.15 0.98 18.21
CA MET A 65 9.56 -0.05 17.34
C MET A 65 9.63 -1.47 17.93
N ASP A 66 10.44 -1.66 18.98
CA ASP A 66 10.62 -2.91 19.72
C ASP A 66 9.84 -2.98 21.02
N THR A 67 9.21 -1.88 21.46
CA THR A 67 8.41 -1.86 22.68
C THR A 67 7.28 -2.89 22.56
N LEU A 68 7.17 -3.74 23.58
CA LEU A 68 6.10 -4.72 23.71
C LEU A 68 4.82 -4.02 24.18
N ILE A 69 3.78 -4.14 23.38
CA ILE A 69 2.45 -3.62 23.68
C ILE A 69 1.57 -4.78 24.13
N THR A 70 0.98 -4.65 25.32
CA THR A 70 0.00 -5.59 25.84
C THR A 70 -1.35 -5.33 25.18
N VAL A 71 -1.90 -6.34 24.53
CA VAL A 71 -3.20 -6.26 23.87
C VAL A 71 -4.30 -6.31 24.93
N SER A 72 -5.14 -5.28 25.02
CA SER A 72 -6.28 -5.27 25.93
C SER A 72 -7.42 -6.17 25.45
N ARG A 73 -8.37 -6.45 26.35
CA ARG A 73 -9.64 -7.10 25.97
C ARG A 73 -10.39 -6.29 24.91
N LYS A 74 -10.36 -4.96 25.01
CA LYS A 74 -11.01 -4.06 24.06
C LYS A 74 -10.39 -4.20 22.67
N ALA A 75 -9.07 -4.06 22.56
CA ALA A 75 -8.36 -4.19 21.29
C ALA A 75 -8.62 -5.54 20.60
N ALA A 76 -8.60 -6.65 21.36
CA ALA A 76 -8.88 -7.97 20.80
C ALA A 76 -10.35 -8.13 20.32
N ALA A 77 -11.29 -7.45 20.98
CA ALA A 77 -12.73 -7.51 20.69
C ALA A 77 -13.16 -6.68 19.47
N GLU A 78 -12.29 -5.82 18.93
CA GLU A 78 -12.60 -4.98 17.77
C GLU A 78 -13.15 -5.81 16.59
N GLU A 79 -14.03 -5.20 15.80
CA GLU A 79 -14.58 -5.82 14.61
C GLU A 79 -13.49 -6.03 13.53
N PRO A 80 -13.59 -7.05 12.66
CA PRO A 80 -12.70 -7.18 11.50
C PRO A 80 -12.80 -5.99 10.53
N SER A 81 -11.78 -5.66 9.73
CA SER A 81 -10.49 -6.33 9.54
C SER A 81 -9.63 -6.28 10.80
N LYS A 82 -9.09 -7.42 11.21
CA LYS A 82 -8.21 -7.54 12.38
C LYS A 82 -7.13 -8.60 12.19
N LEU A 83 -6.08 -8.54 13.00
CA LEU A 83 -4.98 -9.50 12.98
C LEU A 83 -5.34 -10.79 13.72
N GLY A 84 -6.24 -10.72 14.70
CA GLY A 84 -6.66 -11.85 15.55
C GLY A 84 -5.84 -11.92 16.84
N LEU A 85 -5.46 -10.76 17.37
CA LEU A 85 -4.72 -10.65 18.63
C LEU A 85 -5.55 -11.13 19.82
N ARG A 86 -4.89 -11.72 20.83
CA ARG A 86 -5.54 -12.24 22.04
C ARG A 86 -5.38 -11.27 23.21
N PRO A 87 -6.36 -11.15 24.12
CA PRO A 87 -6.19 -10.37 25.35
C PRO A 87 -4.96 -10.84 26.15
N GLY A 88 -4.18 -9.89 26.67
CA GLY A 88 -2.94 -10.16 27.42
C GLY A 88 -1.73 -10.52 26.55
N GLN A 89 -1.91 -10.78 25.25
CA GLN A 89 -0.81 -11.03 24.33
C GLN A 89 0.12 -9.81 24.28
N GLN A 90 1.42 -10.03 24.33
CA GLN A 90 2.42 -8.99 24.08
C GLN A 90 2.91 -9.07 22.64
N ILE A 91 2.98 -7.93 21.97
CA ILE A 91 3.45 -7.84 20.59
C ILE A 91 4.24 -6.55 20.36
N LYS A 92 5.34 -6.64 19.61
CA LYS A 92 6.18 -5.47 19.32
C LYS A 92 5.46 -4.45 18.46
N LEU A 93 5.65 -3.16 18.76
CA LEU A 93 5.01 -2.04 18.05
C LEU A 93 5.17 -2.12 16.53
N ARG A 94 6.34 -2.50 16.01
CA ARG A 94 6.58 -2.66 14.56
C ARG A 94 5.56 -3.56 13.87
N TYR A 95 5.09 -4.61 14.54
CA TYR A 95 4.17 -5.59 13.96
C TYR A 95 2.75 -5.05 13.94
N LEU A 96 2.36 -4.32 14.99
CA LEU A 96 1.10 -3.59 15.04
C LEU A 96 1.05 -2.52 13.94
N VAL A 97 2.11 -1.73 13.80
CA VAL A 97 2.27 -0.71 12.76
C VAL A 97 2.12 -1.32 11.36
N ARG A 98 2.79 -2.43 11.08
CA ARG A 98 2.65 -3.16 9.80
C ARG A 98 1.23 -3.69 9.59
N ALA A 99 0.60 -4.23 10.62
CA ALA A 99 -0.77 -4.73 10.54
C ALA A 99 -1.79 -3.61 10.27
N ALA A 100 -1.64 -2.46 10.93
CA ALA A 100 -2.50 -1.30 10.74
C ALA A 100 -2.30 -0.63 9.36
N ALA A 101 -1.05 -0.51 8.90
CA ALA A 101 -0.74 0.08 7.59
C ALA A 101 -1.21 -0.82 6.43
N VAL A 102 -0.85 -2.11 6.46
CA VAL A 102 -1.01 -3.03 5.33
C VAL A 102 -2.36 -3.75 5.36
N LYS A 103 -2.71 -4.40 6.47
CA LYS A 103 -3.98 -5.15 6.62
C LYS A 103 -5.15 -4.27 7.05
N SER A 104 -4.88 -3.03 7.47
CA SER A 104 -5.88 -2.16 8.07
C SER A 104 -6.49 -2.75 9.34
N ALA A 105 -5.71 -3.49 10.12
CA ALA A 105 -6.18 -4.22 11.29
C ALA A 105 -6.66 -3.27 12.41
N ASN A 106 -7.90 -3.44 12.88
CA ASN A 106 -8.54 -2.62 13.92
C ASN A 106 -7.94 -2.89 15.30
N ASP A 107 -7.83 -4.18 15.66
CA ASP A 107 -7.19 -4.62 16.92
C ASP A 107 -5.78 -4.03 17.09
N ALA A 108 -4.99 -3.98 16.01
CA ALA A 108 -3.68 -3.39 16.04
C ALA A 108 -3.71 -1.86 16.26
N ALA A 109 -4.65 -1.15 15.65
CA ALA A 109 -4.78 0.29 15.81
C ALA A 109 -5.23 0.67 17.24
N THR A 110 -6.20 -0.05 17.81
CA THR A 110 -6.61 0.14 19.21
C THR A 110 -5.46 -0.18 20.17
N ALA A 111 -4.71 -1.28 19.94
CA ALA A 111 -3.54 -1.61 20.76
C ALA A 111 -2.43 -0.55 20.68
N ILE A 112 -2.15 0.01 19.49
CA ILE A 112 -1.22 1.14 19.34
C ILE A 112 -1.69 2.33 20.17
N ALA A 113 -2.97 2.68 20.07
CA ALA A 113 -3.55 3.82 20.77
C ALA A 113 -3.46 3.68 22.30
N GLU A 114 -3.82 2.52 22.83
CA GLU A 114 -3.71 2.20 24.24
C GLU A 114 -2.25 2.13 24.70
N GLY A 115 -1.36 1.60 23.87
CA GLY A 115 0.08 1.57 24.16
C GLY A 115 0.71 2.96 24.28
N ILE A 116 0.27 3.92 23.45
CA ILE A 116 0.80 5.29 23.46
C ILE A 116 0.15 6.11 24.56
N GLU A 117 -1.18 6.14 24.66
CA GLU A 117 -1.92 7.08 25.52
C GLU A 117 -2.59 6.43 26.75
N GLY A 118 -2.40 5.13 26.96
CA GLY A 118 -3.01 4.36 28.06
C GLY A 118 -4.49 4.01 27.82
N SER A 119 -5.20 4.76 26.99
CA SER A 119 -6.57 4.46 26.56
C SER A 119 -6.86 5.03 25.18
N GLU A 120 -7.77 4.40 24.44
CA GLU A 120 -8.20 4.91 23.13
C GLU A 120 -8.86 6.30 23.24
N ALA A 121 -9.60 6.57 24.31
CA ALA A 121 -10.22 7.89 24.50
C ALA A 121 -9.17 9.00 24.67
N ALA A 122 -8.09 8.74 25.41
CA ALA A 122 -6.95 9.65 25.51
C ALA A 122 -6.25 9.82 24.15
N PHE A 123 -6.10 8.73 23.41
CA PHE A 123 -5.56 8.75 22.05
C PHE A 123 -6.41 9.59 21.09
N ALA A 124 -7.73 9.43 21.08
CA ALA A 124 -8.63 10.24 20.26
C ALA A 124 -8.49 11.75 20.57
N ARG A 125 -8.28 12.14 21.84
CA ARG A 125 -7.98 13.53 22.20
C ARG A 125 -6.66 14.00 21.59
N ARG A 126 -5.60 13.18 21.62
CA ARG A 126 -4.33 13.49 20.95
C ARG A 126 -4.51 13.61 19.44
N MET A 127 -5.20 12.66 18.80
CA MET A 127 -5.55 12.71 17.37
C MET A 127 -6.21 14.04 16.99
N ASN A 128 -7.16 14.53 17.79
CA ASN A 128 -7.84 15.79 17.52
C ASN A 128 -6.94 17.02 17.73
N ARG A 129 -6.06 17.01 18.75
CA ARG A 129 -5.06 18.09 18.93
C ARG A 129 -4.06 18.11 17.77
N THR A 130 -3.54 16.95 17.37
CA THR A 130 -2.63 16.80 16.24
C THR A 130 -3.29 17.23 14.93
N ALA A 131 -4.55 16.82 14.69
CA ALA A 131 -5.33 17.25 13.53
C ALA A 131 -5.46 18.78 13.45
N LYS A 132 -5.82 19.42 14.58
CA LYS A 132 -5.91 20.88 14.66
C LYS A 132 -4.57 21.55 14.37
N ALA A 133 -3.48 21.01 14.93
CA ALA A 133 -2.13 21.56 14.79
C ALA A 133 -1.59 21.51 13.34
N MET A 134 -2.03 20.53 12.53
CA MET A 134 -1.68 20.43 11.11
C MET A 134 -2.73 21.04 10.15
N GLY A 135 -3.72 21.78 10.68
CA GLY A 135 -4.71 22.48 9.85
C GLY A 135 -5.92 21.66 9.39
N MET A 136 -6.12 20.43 9.90
CA MET A 136 -7.31 19.61 9.63
C MET A 136 -8.51 20.10 10.46
N THR A 137 -9.00 21.30 10.14
CA THR A 137 -9.99 22.05 10.95
C THR A 137 -11.40 21.44 10.93
N ARG A 138 -11.70 20.53 10.01
CA ARG A 138 -13.05 19.93 9.84
C ARG A 138 -13.08 18.45 10.22
N THR A 139 -12.04 17.98 10.90
CA THR A 139 -11.88 16.59 11.33
C THR A 139 -12.13 16.41 12.82
N THR A 140 -12.77 15.30 13.16
CA THR A 140 -12.97 14.83 14.54
C THR A 140 -12.82 13.32 14.55
N PHE A 141 -11.84 12.83 15.30
CA PHE A 141 -11.60 11.42 15.57
C PHE A 141 -12.22 11.03 16.91
N LYS A 142 -12.88 9.86 16.94
CA LYS A 142 -13.46 9.27 18.15
C LYS A 142 -12.76 8.00 18.61
N ASN A 143 -12.09 7.32 17.68
CA ASN A 143 -11.39 6.07 17.88
C ASN A 143 -10.18 5.98 16.95
N ALA A 144 -9.28 5.02 17.17
CA ALA A 144 -8.00 4.91 16.47
C ALA A 144 -8.07 4.13 15.15
N HIS A 145 -9.16 3.39 14.93
CA HIS A 145 -9.29 2.50 13.79
C HIS A 145 -10.25 3.01 12.71
N GLY A 146 -11.18 3.90 13.05
CA GLY A 146 -12.18 4.45 12.15
C GLY A 146 -13.39 3.53 11.92
N LEU A 147 -13.81 2.74 12.91
CA LEU A 147 -15.17 2.19 12.86
C LEU A 147 -16.16 3.35 13.03
N THR A 148 -17.33 3.20 12.40
CA THR A 148 -18.35 4.26 12.36
C THR A 148 -18.82 4.58 13.76
N GLU A 149 -18.75 5.86 14.13
CA GLU A 149 -19.23 6.38 15.40
C GLU A 149 -19.77 7.78 15.18
N SER A 150 -20.77 8.19 15.98
CA SER A 150 -21.35 9.52 15.89
C SER A 150 -20.30 10.62 16.11
N GLY A 151 -20.25 11.58 15.19
CA GLY A 151 -19.26 12.66 15.21
C GLY A 151 -17.84 12.24 14.82
N HIS A 152 -17.59 10.98 14.43
CA HIS A 152 -16.32 10.57 13.82
C HIS A 152 -16.32 10.90 12.33
N LEU A 153 -15.83 12.10 11.99
CA LEU A 153 -15.95 12.69 10.66
C LEU A 153 -14.64 13.37 10.24
N SER A 154 -14.38 13.41 8.93
CA SER A 154 -13.28 14.13 8.32
C SER A 154 -13.70 14.62 6.93
N THR A 155 -12.77 15.15 6.13
CA THR A 155 -13.03 15.67 4.79
C THR A 155 -11.98 15.14 3.81
N ALA A 156 -12.26 15.23 2.50
CA ALA A 156 -11.27 14.84 1.49
C ALA A 156 -10.03 15.75 1.56
N ARG A 157 -10.22 17.05 1.88
CA ARG A 157 -9.13 17.99 2.08
C ARG A 157 -8.24 17.60 3.26
N ASP A 158 -8.83 17.40 4.43
CA ASP A 158 -8.10 17.09 5.66
C ASP A 158 -7.33 15.77 5.53
N MET A 159 -7.94 14.74 4.91
CA MET A 159 -7.26 13.47 4.68
C MET A 159 -6.14 13.55 3.64
N THR A 160 -6.22 14.49 2.70
CA THR A 160 -5.12 14.75 1.74
C THR A 160 -3.96 15.46 2.43
N ILE A 161 -4.25 16.44 3.29
CA ILE A 161 -3.25 17.12 4.15
C ILE A 161 -2.52 16.07 5.00
N LEU A 162 -3.27 15.21 5.69
CA LEU A 162 -2.69 14.12 6.48
C LEU A 162 -1.82 13.18 5.63
N GLY A 163 -2.25 12.85 4.41
CA GLY A 163 -1.45 12.06 3.47
C GLY A 163 -0.11 12.73 3.14
N GLN A 164 -0.10 14.04 2.92
CA GLN A 164 1.11 14.82 2.68
C GLN A 164 2.05 14.78 3.89
N HIS A 165 1.53 14.98 5.11
CA HIS A 165 2.30 14.90 6.35
C HIS A 165 2.91 13.50 6.57
N VAL A 166 2.16 12.43 6.32
CA VAL A 166 2.67 11.05 6.43
C VAL A 166 3.86 10.80 5.49
N ILE A 167 3.87 11.42 4.30
CA ILE A 167 4.96 11.29 3.32
C ILE A 167 6.21 12.06 3.77
N TYR A 168 6.07 13.33 4.16
CA TYR A 168 7.22 14.23 4.36
C TYR A 168 7.72 14.34 5.81
N ASP A 169 6.87 14.10 6.80
CA ASP A 169 7.28 14.18 8.21
C ASP A 169 8.02 12.91 8.63
N TYR A 170 7.60 11.77 8.09
CA TYR A 170 8.09 10.44 8.43
C TYR A 170 8.46 9.56 7.22
N PRO A 171 9.29 10.06 6.28
CA PRO A 171 9.62 9.34 5.04
C PRO A 171 10.26 7.97 5.31
N GLN A 172 10.97 7.80 6.43
CA GLN A 172 11.57 6.53 6.86
C GLN A 172 10.55 5.41 7.10
N TYR A 173 9.28 5.76 7.36
CA TYR A 173 8.19 4.80 7.59
C TYR A 173 7.21 4.72 6.41
N TYR A 174 7.30 5.62 5.43
CA TYR A 174 6.36 5.69 4.33
C TYR A 174 6.36 4.42 3.46
N ASN A 175 7.48 3.71 3.39
CA ASN A 175 7.60 2.41 2.70
C ASN A 175 6.62 1.34 3.22
N LEU A 176 5.99 1.52 4.39
CA LEU A 176 4.97 0.62 4.89
C LEU A 176 3.70 0.64 4.02
N PHE A 177 3.39 1.77 3.41
CA PHE A 177 2.19 1.97 2.59
C PHE A 177 2.35 1.50 1.13
N SER A 178 3.58 1.24 0.68
CA SER A 178 3.86 0.70 -0.66
C SER A 178 4.01 -0.83 -0.67
N ARG A 179 4.18 -1.46 0.50
CA ARG A 179 4.37 -2.91 0.63
C ARG A 179 3.12 -3.71 0.27
N LYS A 180 3.21 -4.59 -0.72
CA LYS A 180 2.10 -5.51 -1.07
C LYS A 180 1.80 -6.54 0.03
N THR A 181 2.81 -6.92 0.81
CA THR A 181 2.66 -7.78 1.98
C THR A 181 3.58 -7.34 3.12
N ALA A 182 3.24 -7.68 4.35
CA ALA A 182 4.11 -7.48 5.50
C ALA A 182 4.00 -8.62 6.49
N ASP A 183 5.11 -8.93 7.16
CA ASP A 183 5.08 -9.79 8.34
C ASP A 183 4.61 -8.97 9.56
N ALA A 184 3.46 -9.37 10.10
CA ALA A 184 2.82 -8.77 11.26
C ALA A 184 3.08 -9.59 12.55
N GLY A 185 4.15 -10.38 12.58
CA GLY A 185 4.64 -11.11 13.75
C GLY A 185 3.86 -12.40 14.04
N VAL A 186 2.53 -12.38 13.93
CA VAL A 186 1.71 -13.59 14.08
C VAL A 186 1.39 -14.25 12.74
N ARG A 187 1.39 -13.48 11.65
CA ARG A 187 1.21 -13.97 10.28
C ARG A 187 1.67 -12.95 9.25
N ARG A 188 1.89 -13.43 8.03
CA ARG A 188 1.98 -12.57 6.84
C ARG A 188 0.61 -11.99 6.51
N VAL A 189 0.57 -10.71 6.16
CA VAL A 189 -0.66 -10.02 5.77
C VAL A 189 -0.52 -9.36 4.40
N ASN A 190 -1.64 -9.27 3.68
CA ASN A 190 -1.72 -8.65 2.36
C ASN A 190 -2.24 -7.22 2.46
N HIS A 191 -1.77 -6.36 1.55
CA HIS A 191 -2.21 -4.98 1.50
C HIS A 191 -3.65 -4.87 1.00
N THR A 192 -4.48 -4.10 1.70
CA THR A 192 -5.83 -3.75 1.26
C THR A 192 -5.93 -3.01 -0.08
N ASN A 193 -4.83 -2.41 -0.57
CA ASN A 193 -4.78 -1.68 -1.85
C ASN A 193 -3.88 -2.34 -2.89
N SER A 194 -3.59 -3.64 -2.75
CA SER A 194 -2.64 -4.37 -3.60
C SER A 194 -2.92 -4.24 -5.11
N ARG A 195 -4.20 -4.11 -5.50
CA ARG A 195 -4.61 -3.92 -6.90
C ARG A 195 -4.07 -2.60 -7.47
N LEU A 196 -4.36 -1.46 -6.83
CA LEU A 196 -3.88 -0.15 -7.31
C LEU A 196 -2.36 -0.07 -7.29
N LEU A 197 -1.72 -0.57 -6.22
CA LEU A 197 -0.26 -0.64 -6.09
C LEU A 197 0.40 -1.51 -7.18
N SER A 198 -0.36 -2.41 -7.80
CA SER A 198 0.16 -3.26 -8.89
C SER A 198 -0.16 -2.71 -10.27
N SER A 199 -1.30 -2.03 -10.43
CA SER A 199 -1.80 -1.61 -11.74
C SER A 199 -1.46 -0.18 -12.12
N TYR A 200 -1.22 0.72 -11.15
CA TYR A 200 -1.01 2.14 -11.43
C TYR A 200 0.47 2.51 -11.31
N ARG A 201 1.06 3.00 -12.42
CA ARG A 201 2.47 3.40 -12.47
C ARG A 201 2.77 4.51 -11.46
N GLY A 202 3.74 4.23 -10.59
CA GLY A 202 4.20 5.16 -9.56
C GLY A 202 3.41 5.11 -8.25
N ALA A 203 2.34 4.31 -8.16
CA ALA A 203 1.54 4.23 -6.94
C ALA A 203 2.34 3.63 -5.77
N ASP A 204 2.34 4.31 -4.63
CA ASP A 204 3.15 3.93 -3.46
C ASP A 204 2.41 4.10 -2.11
N GLY A 205 1.09 4.32 -2.15
CA GLY A 205 0.28 4.48 -0.95
C GLY A 205 -1.14 4.95 -1.23
N ILE A 206 -1.88 5.45 -0.24
CA ILE A 206 -1.55 5.41 1.19
C ILE A 206 -2.50 4.47 1.91
N LYS A 207 -3.81 4.78 1.92
CA LYS A 207 -4.74 4.06 2.79
C LYS A 207 -6.14 3.95 2.21
N THR A 208 -6.70 2.75 2.25
CA THR A 208 -8.12 2.49 1.95
C THR A 208 -8.97 2.57 3.22
N GLY A 209 -10.24 2.94 3.07
CA GLY A 209 -11.27 2.85 4.11
C GLY A 209 -12.60 2.35 3.56
N TYR A 210 -13.34 1.57 4.34
CA TYR A 210 -14.72 1.19 4.04
C TYR A 210 -15.50 0.97 5.33
N THR A 211 -16.70 1.53 5.39
CA THR A 211 -17.80 1.10 6.25
C THR A 211 -19.09 1.30 5.45
N ARG A 212 -20.21 0.71 5.89
CA ARG A 212 -21.50 0.91 5.23
C ARG A 212 -21.88 2.40 5.15
N ALA A 213 -21.56 3.18 6.19
CA ALA A 213 -21.87 4.61 6.27
C ALA A 213 -20.87 5.49 5.50
N ALA A 214 -19.62 5.06 5.34
CA ALA A 214 -18.59 5.85 4.65
C ALA A 214 -18.57 5.62 3.13
N GLY A 215 -19.04 4.46 2.66
CA GLY A 215 -18.72 3.98 1.32
C GLY A 215 -17.24 3.60 1.19
N PHE A 216 -16.76 3.46 -0.05
CA PHE A 216 -15.37 3.10 -0.33
C PHE A 216 -14.51 4.35 -0.46
N ASN A 217 -13.60 4.55 0.50
CA ASN A 217 -12.70 5.69 0.58
C ASN A 217 -11.25 5.30 0.25
N LEU A 218 -10.45 6.20 -0.29
CA LEU A 218 -9.01 6.01 -0.50
C LEU A 218 -8.28 7.35 -0.53
N VAL A 219 -7.17 7.42 0.19
CA VAL A 219 -6.09 8.37 -0.07
C VAL A 219 -4.98 7.61 -0.78
N ALA A 220 -4.66 8.00 -2.01
CA ALA A 220 -3.60 7.41 -2.81
C ALA A 220 -2.52 8.44 -3.12
N SER A 221 -1.27 7.99 -3.22
CA SER A 221 -0.18 8.79 -3.77
C SER A 221 0.51 8.02 -4.89
N ALA A 222 1.01 8.78 -5.85
CA ALA A 222 1.88 8.27 -6.90
C ALA A 222 3.02 9.25 -7.19
N GLU A 223 4.18 8.71 -7.54
CA GLU A 223 5.37 9.46 -7.93
C GLU A 223 5.85 9.05 -9.33
N ARG A 224 6.17 10.04 -10.17
CA ARG A 224 6.71 9.86 -11.53
C ARG A 224 7.85 10.87 -11.71
N GLY A 225 9.10 10.40 -11.66
CA GLY A 225 10.26 11.29 -11.68
C GLY A 225 10.26 12.19 -10.44
N SER A 226 10.31 13.51 -10.64
CA SER A 226 10.25 14.52 -9.58
C SER A 226 8.83 15.01 -9.27
N GLU A 227 7.79 14.44 -9.89
CA GLU A 227 6.40 14.82 -9.66
C GLU A 227 5.72 13.83 -8.71
N ARG A 228 5.01 14.35 -7.71
CA ARG A 228 4.26 13.54 -6.75
C ARG A 228 2.87 14.11 -6.54
N VAL A 229 1.86 13.27 -6.76
CA VAL A 229 0.45 13.62 -6.64
C VAL A 229 -0.18 12.80 -5.52
N ILE A 230 -1.08 13.43 -4.77
CA ILE A 230 -1.98 12.75 -3.83
C ILE A 230 -3.42 12.95 -4.32
N ALA A 231 -4.19 11.87 -4.40
CA ALA A 231 -5.60 11.91 -4.73
C ALA A 231 -6.41 11.21 -3.63
N THR A 232 -7.44 11.90 -3.14
CA THR A 232 -8.35 11.40 -2.11
C THR A 232 -9.75 11.28 -2.69
N VAL A 233 -10.42 10.16 -2.42
CA VAL A 233 -11.82 9.90 -2.75
C VAL A 233 -12.56 9.41 -1.51
N PHE A 234 -13.76 9.96 -1.30
CA PHE A 234 -14.75 9.51 -0.34
C PHE A 234 -16.03 9.06 -1.07
N GLY A 235 -16.78 8.13 -0.46
CA GLY A 235 -18.11 7.76 -0.93
C GLY A 235 -18.12 6.95 -2.23
N GLY A 236 -17.05 6.19 -2.52
CA GLY A 236 -17.04 5.27 -3.65
C GLY A 236 -18.11 4.17 -3.50
N ARG A 237 -18.66 3.68 -4.62
CA ARG A 237 -19.72 2.65 -4.63
C ARG A 237 -19.20 1.21 -4.50
N SER A 238 -18.03 0.96 -5.07
CA SER A 238 -17.33 -0.32 -4.98
C SER A 238 -15.81 -0.12 -4.99
N THR A 239 -15.04 -1.15 -4.65
CA THR A 239 -13.57 -1.10 -4.75
C THR A 239 -13.12 -0.81 -6.18
N ALA A 240 -13.78 -1.39 -7.19
CA ALA A 240 -13.43 -1.19 -8.59
C ALA A 240 -13.68 0.25 -9.03
N THR A 241 -14.88 0.79 -8.79
CA THR A 241 -15.21 2.18 -9.17
C THR A 241 -14.35 3.19 -8.43
N ARG A 242 -14.04 2.90 -7.16
CA ARG A 242 -13.18 3.75 -6.33
C ARG A 242 -11.75 3.78 -6.85
N ASN A 243 -11.19 2.62 -7.21
CA ASN A 243 -9.85 2.55 -7.79
C ASN A 243 -9.77 3.21 -9.17
N ALA A 244 -10.76 2.99 -10.05
CA ALA A 244 -10.83 3.64 -11.35
C ALA A 244 -10.87 5.17 -11.20
N ARG A 245 -11.74 5.67 -10.32
CA ARG A 245 -11.84 7.11 -10.06
C ARG A 245 -10.57 7.71 -9.49
N VAL A 246 -9.88 7.00 -8.59
CA VAL A 246 -8.58 7.46 -8.07
C VAL A 246 -7.52 7.48 -9.17
N ALA A 247 -7.48 6.49 -10.05
CA ALA A 247 -6.56 6.49 -11.19
C ALA A 247 -6.79 7.70 -12.10
N GLU A 248 -8.04 7.97 -12.48
CA GLU A 248 -8.42 9.16 -13.27
C GLU A 248 -7.95 10.47 -12.60
N LEU A 249 -8.14 10.58 -11.29
CA LEU A 249 -7.76 11.77 -10.52
C LEU A 249 -6.25 11.93 -10.38
N LEU A 250 -5.50 10.83 -10.25
CA LEU A 250 -4.05 10.86 -10.26
C LEU A 250 -3.52 11.27 -11.64
N ASP A 251 -4.08 10.75 -12.74
CA ASP A 251 -3.70 11.13 -14.10
C ASP A 251 -4.04 12.60 -14.39
N LEU A 252 -5.20 13.07 -13.93
CA LEU A 252 -5.55 14.50 -13.93
C LEU A 252 -4.51 15.33 -13.16
N GLY A 253 -4.06 14.83 -12.01
CA GLY A 253 -3.04 15.48 -11.20
C GLY A 253 -1.71 15.62 -11.93
N PHE A 254 -1.20 14.55 -12.55
CA PHE A 254 0.03 14.60 -13.34
C PHE A 254 -0.12 15.50 -14.58
N LYS A 255 -1.29 15.52 -15.23
CA LYS A 255 -1.54 16.42 -16.35
C LYS A 255 -1.55 17.91 -15.94
N LYS A 256 -1.99 18.22 -14.72
CA LYS A 256 -2.12 19.60 -14.21
C LYS A 256 -0.91 20.08 -13.40
N SER A 257 -0.08 19.17 -12.92
CA SER A 257 1.09 19.48 -12.11
C SER A 257 2.21 20.00 -13.03
N PRO A 258 2.80 21.18 -12.78
CA PRO A 258 3.96 21.63 -13.53
C PRO A 258 5.15 20.71 -13.28
N THR A 259 5.98 20.48 -14.30
CA THR A 259 7.19 19.66 -14.17
C THR A 259 8.13 20.22 -13.11
N TRP A 260 8.38 21.54 -13.14
CA TRP A 260 9.19 22.25 -12.16
C TRP A 260 8.32 22.96 -11.13
N VAL A 261 8.45 22.54 -9.88
CA VAL A 261 7.79 23.15 -8.73
C VAL A 261 8.82 23.33 -7.62
N LYS A 262 8.88 24.52 -7.02
CA LYS A 262 9.65 24.74 -5.80
C LYS A 262 9.06 23.89 -4.69
N MET A 263 9.88 22.98 -4.14
CA MET A 263 9.47 22.16 -3.01
C MET A 263 9.13 23.06 -1.82
N ARG A 264 7.93 22.87 -1.26
CA ARG A 264 7.43 23.48 -0.03
C ARG A 264 6.69 22.41 0.76
N THR A 265 7.46 21.63 1.51
CA THR A 265 6.90 20.63 2.44
C THR A 265 6.10 21.34 3.53
N PRO A 266 5.03 20.71 4.06
CA PRO A 266 4.29 21.29 5.17
C PRO A 266 5.18 21.38 6.41
N ASP A 267 4.96 22.40 7.24
CA ASP A 267 5.63 22.51 8.53
C ASP A 267 5.14 21.39 9.45
N ARG A 268 6.08 20.74 10.14
CA ARG A 268 5.72 19.68 11.10
C ARG A 268 4.90 20.30 12.24
N PRO A 269 3.73 19.72 12.57
CA PRO A 269 2.99 20.16 13.75
C PRO A 269 3.85 19.98 15.01
N PRO A 270 3.66 20.83 16.03
CA PRO A 270 4.33 20.66 17.32
C PRO A 270 3.99 19.29 17.92
N TYR A 271 4.94 18.73 18.67
CA TYR A 271 4.77 17.49 19.39
C TYR A 271 3.78 17.67 20.56
N LEU A 272 2.69 16.90 20.57
CA LEU A 272 1.58 17.02 21.53
C LEU A 272 1.34 15.75 22.37
N GLY A 273 2.42 15.01 22.67
CA GLY A 273 2.38 13.76 23.43
C GLY A 273 2.14 13.92 24.93
N LYS A 274 2.35 12.83 25.69
CA LYS A 274 2.12 12.78 27.13
C LYS A 274 2.89 13.89 27.86
N GLY A 275 2.15 14.82 28.47
CA GLY A 275 2.70 15.97 29.19
C GLY A 275 2.48 17.33 28.52
N ALA A 276 2.15 17.37 27.22
CA ALA A 276 1.87 18.64 26.52
C ALA A 276 0.52 19.29 26.91
N GLY A 277 -0.34 18.56 27.62
CA GLY A 277 -1.66 19.02 28.08
C GLY A 277 -1.69 19.59 29.51
N ALA A 278 -0.56 19.60 30.23
CA ALA A 278 -0.45 20.14 31.58
C ALA A 278 0.58 21.28 31.57
N GLY A 279 0.13 22.48 31.16
CA GLY A 279 0.99 23.65 30.99
C GLY A 279 1.78 23.57 29.68
N GLY A 280 1.52 24.51 28.78
CA GLY A 280 2.28 24.62 27.53
C GLY A 280 3.78 24.63 27.83
N ILE A 281 4.54 23.88 27.04
CA ILE A 281 5.99 24.03 27.01
C ILE A 281 6.25 25.41 26.41
N VAL A 282 6.40 26.40 27.29
CA VAL A 282 6.92 27.71 26.93
C VAL A 282 8.43 27.54 26.83
N VAL A 283 8.97 27.66 25.61
CA VAL A 283 10.41 27.83 25.43
C VAL A 283 10.74 29.21 26.00
N ALA A 284 11.31 29.23 27.20
CA ALA A 284 11.78 30.47 27.79
C ALA A 284 12.93 31.02 26.94
N ASN A 285 12.75 32.20 26.35
CA ASN A 285 13.87 32.97 25.87
C ASN A 285 14.76 33.31 27.07
N THR A 286 16.06 33.10 26.93
CA THR A 286 17.06 33.25 28.01
C THR A 286 17.24 34.69 28.48
N SER A 287 16.44 35.64 27.99
CA SER A 287 16.55 37.06 28.27
C SER A 287 15.73 37.53 29.48
N ASP A 288 14.74 36.78 29.97
CA ASP A 288 13.98 37.17 31.18
C ASP A 288 13.33 35.97 31.91
N PRO A 289 13.98 35.38 32.93
CA PRO A 289 13.36 34.34 33.75
C PRO A 289 12.45 34.97 34.83
N ALA A 290 11.13 34.82 34.68
CA ALA A 290 10.18 35.17 35.73
C ALA A 290 10.38 34.31 36.99
N PRO A 291 10.34 34.89 38.21
CA PRO A 291 10.50 34.13 39.46
C PRO A 291 9.36 33.11 39.65
N GLY A 292 9.71 31.83 39.80
CA GLY A 292 8.76 30.74 40.06
C GLY A 292 8.69 29.66 38.98
N THR A 293 9.41 29.81 37.87
CA THR A 293 9.52 28.77 36.84
C THR A 293 10.57 27.73 37.22
N ARG A 294 10.16 26.47 37.48
CA ARG A 294 11.09 25.34 37.60
C ARG A 294 11.35 24.74 36.21
N ALA A 295 12.52 24.99 35.65
CA ALA A 295 12.98 24.27 34.47
C ALA A 295 13.27 22.80 34.86
N LYS A 296 12.59 21.85 34.21
CA LYS A 296 13.14 20.49 34.11
C LYS A 296 14.23 20.54 33.07
N SER A 297 15.49 20.45 33.49
CA SER A 297 16.59 20.19 32.57
C SER A 297 16.35 18.83 31.93
N ILE A 298 15.81 18.81 30.71
CA ILE A 298 15.90 17.64 29.86
C ILE A 298 17.38 17.57 29.49
N ARG A 299 18.15 16.77 30.25
CA ARG A 299 19.42 16.27 29.75
C ARG A 299 19.05 15.48 28.50
N VAL A 300 19.18 16.12 27.35
CA VAL A 300 19.28 15.43 26.08
C VAL A 300 20.51 14.55 26.28
N ALA A 301 20.29 13.27 26.60
CA ALA A 301 21.37 12.30 26.60
C ALA A 301 22.01 12.47 25.23
N SER A 302 23.23 12.99 25.22
CA SER A 302 23.98 13.31 24.04
C SER A 302 24.39 11.98 23.42
N ALA A 303 23.43 11.27 22.81
CA ALA A 303 23.69 10.25 21.81
C ALA A 303 23.99 10.94 20.46
N ALA A 304 24.60 12.13 20.51
CA ALA A 304 25.41 12.61 19.43
C ALA A 304 26.58 11.63 19.34
N VAL A 305 26.54 10.76 18.35
CA VAL A 305 27.68 9.95 17.94
C VAL A 305 28.78 10.93 17.53
N THR A 306 29.66 11.29 18.47
CA THR A 306 30.76 12.26 18.27
C THR A 306 31.89 11.67 17.42
N ARG A 307 31.82 10.38 17.09
CA ARG A 307 32.75 9.70 16.18
C ARG A 307 31.99 8.69 15.33
N SER A 308 31.92 8.92 14.03
CA SER A 308 31.62 7.85 13.09
C SER A 308 32.82 6.90 13.07
N LEU A 309 32.60 5.61 13.36
CA LEU A 309 33.55 4.58 13.00
C LEU A 309 33.49 4.40 11.47
N ARG A 310 34.11 5.33 10.74
CA ARG A 310 34.35 5.15 9.31
C ARG A 310 35.21 3.89 9.16
N PRO A 311 34.84 2.93 8.29
CA PRO A 311 35.70 1.79 8.00
C PRO A 311 37.08 2.31 7.56
N LYS A 312 38.16 1.86 8.20
CA LYS A 312 39.51 2.15 7.69
C LYS A 312 39.63 1.52 6.31
N ALA A 313 40.12 2.28 5.34
CA ALA A 313 40.47 1.74 4.02
C ALA A 313 41.45 0.58 4.22
N ARG A 314 41.21 -0.53 3.51
CA ARG A 314 42.10 -1.68 3.51
C ARG A 314 43.48 -1.21 2.99
N PRO A 315 44.59 -1.49 3.69
CA PRO A 315 45.92 -1.22 3.15
C PRO A 315 46.07 -1.89 1.77
N GLY A 316 46.38 -1.10 0.74
CA GLY A 316 46.56 -1.58 -0.63
C GLY A 316 45.49 -1.19 -1.67
N SER A 317 44.47 -0.37 -1.33
CA SER A 317 43.54 0.16 -2.36
C SER A 317 44.05 1.45 -3.03
N THR A 318 45.27 1.42 -3.56
CA THR A 318 45.66 2.35 -4.62
C THR A 318 45.32 1.66 -5.93
N VAL A 319 44.21 2.05 -6.56
CA VAL A 319 43.90 1.59 -7.90
C VAL A 319 44.95 2.19 -8.83
N ASP A 320 45.80 1.34 -9.38
CA ASP A 320 46.85 1.73 -10.33
C ASP A 320 46.20 2.33 -11.60
N PRO A 321 46.42 3.62 -11.92
CA PRO A 321 45.80 4.28 -13.07
C PRO A 321 46.09 3.55 -14.39
N ALA A 322 47.23 2.86 -14.49
CA ALA A 322 47.62 2.10 -15.67
C ALA A 322 46.73 0.87 -15.92
N LYS A 323 45.99 0.38 -14.91
CA LYS A 323 45.06 -0.76 -15.03
C LYS A 323 43.61 -0.36 -15.29
N VAL A 324 43.27 0.92 -15.13
CA VAL A 324 41.90 1.44 -15.34
C VAL A 324 41.70 1.93 -16.78
N ALA A 325 42.76 2.44 -17.41
CA ALA A 325 42.70 2.97 -18.78
C ALA A 325 42.21 1.95 -19.84
N PRO A 326 42.62 0.67 -19.84
CA PRO A 326 42.14 -0.31 -20.83
C PRO A 326 40.66 -0.65 -20.66
N LEU A 327 40.14 -0.59 -19.42
CA LEU A 327 38.76 -0.97 -19.08
C LEU A 327 37.76 0.16 -19.42
N VAL A 328 38.18 1.42 -19.30
CA VAL A 328 37.37 2.57 -19.72
C VAL A 328 37.34 2.68 -21.25
N ALA A 329 38.44 2.33 -21.93
CA ALA A 329 38.52 2.29 -23.38
C ALA A 329 37.66 1.16 -24.01
N SER A 330 37.51 0.01 -23.34
CA SER A 330 36.61 -1.05 -23.81
C SER A 330 35.13 -0.66 -23.69
N VAL A 331 34.76 0.03 -22.60
CA VAL A 331 33.37 0.50 -22.39
C VAL A 331 32.99 1.60 -23.39
N GLY A 332 33.92 2.49 -23.75
CA GLY A 332 33.68 3.51 -24.79
C GLY A 332 33.38 2.90 -26.17
N LYS A 333 34.14 1.87 -26.56
CA LYS A 333 33.97 1.17 -27.86
C LYS A 333 32.67 0.34 -27.93
N ASP A 334 32.20 -0.18 -26.80
CA ASP A 334 30.93 -0.91 -26.76
C ASP A 334 29.72 0.03 -26.89
N ILE A 335 29.81 1.26 -26.36
CA ILE A 335 28.75 2.29 -26.51
C ILE A 335 28.66 2.78 -27.97
N GLU A 336 29.79 2.97 -28.64
CA GLU A 336 29.82 3.37 -30.06
C GLU A 336 29.26 2.28 -30.99
N ARG A 337 29.49 0.99 -30.65
CA ARG A 337 28.94 -0.14 -31.41
C ARG A 337 27.41 -0.27 -31.27
N GLU A 338 26.87 -0.06 -30.06
CA GLU A 338 25.42 -0.06 -29.84
C GLU A 338 24.72 1.13 -30.54
N LEU A 339 25.38 2.30 -30.62
CA LEU A 339 24.84 3.45 -31.35
C LEU A 339 24.80 3.23 -32.86
N GLN A 340 25.74 2.48 -33.44
CA GLN A 340 25.71 2.14 -34.88
C GLN A 340 24.64 1.08 -35.23
N GLU A 341 24.37 0.13 -34.34
CA GLU A 341 23.28 -0.85 -34.55
C GLU A 341 21.88 -0.20 -34.50
N ILE A 342 21.69 0.86 -33.71
CA ILE A 342 20.42 1.61 -33.64
C ILE A 342 20.17 2.42 -34.93
N VAL A 343 21.23 2.96 -35.55
CA VAL A 343 21.12 3.71 -36.82
C VAL A 343 20.84 2.77 -38.00
N LEU A 344 21.42 1.57 -38.01
CA LEU A 344 21.16 0.55 -39.06
C LEU A 344 19.78 -0.13 -38.94
N ALA A 345 19.19 -0.17 -37.74
CA ALA A 345 17.83 -0.68 -37.53
C ALA A 345 16.71 0.32 -37.90
N SER A 346 17.05 1.56 -38.25
CA SER A 346 16.10 2.61 -38.61
C SER A 346 15.82 2.70 -40.12
N ASP A 347 16.47 1.87 -40.94
CA ASP A 347 16.40 1.90 -42.42
C ASP A 347 15.57 0.76 -43.04
N THR A 348 14.75 0.06 -42.23
CA THR A 348 13.77 -0.91 -42.74
C THR A 348 12.38 -0.64 -42.16
N ALA A 349 11.76 0.43 -42.65
CA ALA A 349 10.31 0.57 -42.65
C ALA A 349 9.82 0.53 -44.12
N PRO A 350 8.76 -0.23 -44.44
CA PRO A 350 8.28 -0.33 -45.82
C PRO A 350 7.59 0.97 -46.26
N ASP A 351 7.92 1.40 -47.48
CA ASP A 351 7.31 2.52 -48.22
C ASP A 351 5.77 2.43 -48.28
N PRO A 352 5.04 3.54 -48.13
CA PRO A 352 3.68 3.66 -48.63
C PRO A 352 3.71 4.03 -50.13
N ALA A 353 3.13 3.16 -50.96
CA ALA A 353 2.89 3.42 -52.39
C ALA A 353 1.66 4.35 -52.58
N PRO A 354 1.55 5.04 -53.74
CA PRO A 354 1.07 6.42 -53.84
C PRO A 354 -0.42 6.59 -54.18
N ASP A 355 -0.91 7.81 -53.90
CA ASP A 355 -2.21 8.36 -54.32
C ASP A 355 -2.38 8.42 -55.85
N ASP A 356 -3.61 8.25 -56.33
CA ASP A 356 -4.22 9.15 -57.34
C ASP A 356 -5.77 9.04 -57.28
N PRO A 357 -6.54 9.98 -57.85
CA PRO A 357 -7.48 10.78 -57.09
C PRO A 357 -8.92 10.54 -57.55
N ASP A 358 -9.92 10.84 -56.72
CA ASP A 358 -11.18 11.37 -57.25
C ASP A 358 -12.14 11.88 -56.15
N VAL A 359 -12.57 13.11 -56.39
CA VAL A 359 -13.91 13.65 -56.15
C VAL A 359 -14.22 14.39 -54.83
N VAL A 360 -14.06 15.72 -54.94
CA VAL A 360 -15.03 16.81 -54.70
C VAL A 360 -15.52 17.09 -53.26
N ILE A 361 -15.13 18.28 -52.79
CA ILE A 361 -15.73 19.08 -51.72
C ILE A 361 -17.16 19.50 -52.11
N LEU A 362 -18.12 19.34 -51.20
CA LEU A 362 -19.27 20.24 -51.06
C LEU A 362 -19.61 20.39 -49.57
N ALA A 363 -19.45 21.62 -49.09
CA ALA A 363 -20.12 22.13 -47.91
C ALA A 363 -21.61 22.37 -48.24
N ASP A 364 -22.52 22.17 -47.29
CA ASP A 364 -23.15 23.24 -46.49
C ASP A 364 -24.54 22.81 -45.93
N VAL A 365 -24.92 23.39 -44.78
CA VAL A 365 -26.26 23.54 -44.14
C VAL A 365 -27.18 22.30 -43.96
N THR A 366 -27.91 22.04 -42.85
CA THR A 366 -28.71 22.88 -41.94
C THR A 366 -29.19 22.04 -40.74
N ASP A 367 -29.61 22.72 -39.67
CA ASP A 367 -30.37 22.24 -38.50
C ASP A 367 -31.40 21.13 -38.73
N VAL A 368 -31.43 20.11 -37.85
CA VAL A 368 -32.68 19.49 -37.37
C VAL A 368 -32.53 19.03 -35.91
N ALA A 369 -33.56 19.36 -35.14
CA ALA A 369 -33.76 19.18 -33.72
C ALA A 369 -33.70 17.72 -33.19
N ALA A 370 -33.53 17.64 -31.86
CA ALA A 370 -33.70 16.44 -31.05
C ALA A 370 -35.08 15.78 -31.20
N PRO A 371 -35.17 14.48 -30.87
CA PRO A 371 -36.16 14.09 -29.88
C PRO A 371 -35.61 13.19 -28.76
N ALA A 372 -36.36 13.27 -27.66
CA ALA A 372 -36.17 12.60 -26.39
C ALA A 372 -36.52 11.10 -26.40
N GLU A 373 -36.07 10.45 -25.31
CA GLU A 373 -36.71 9.36 -24.55
C GLU A 373 -35.88 8.09 -24.37
N SER A 374 -35.24 8.04 -23.20
CA SER A 374 -34.53 6.89 -22.62
C SER A 374 -35.52 5.89 -22.01
N LYS A 375 -35.55 4.66 -22.55
CA LYS A 375 -36.30 3.53 -21.98
C LYS A 375 -35.80 3.19 -20.56
N LYS A 376 -36.68 3.29 -19.56
CA LYS A 376 -36.45 2.87 -18.15
C LYS A 376 -36.50 1.34 -18.01
N PRO A 377 -35.71 0.71 -17.12
CA PRO A 377 -35.83 -0.73 -16.81
C PRO A 377 -37.00 -1.02 -15.84
N VAL A 378 -37.69 -2.14 -16.09
CA VAL A 378 -38.86 -2.64 -15.36
C VAL A 378 -38.45 -3.29 -14.02
N GLN A 379 -39.22 -3.01 -12.95
CA GLN A 379 -39.06 -3.63 -11.63
C GLN A 379 -39.69 -5.02 -11.55
N ARG A 380 -39.05 -5.93 -10.81
CA ARG A 380 -39.49 -7.31 -10.54
C ARG A 380 -40.66 -7.31 -9.54
N PRO A 381 -41.75 -8.05 -9.77
CA PRO A 381 -42.90 -8.06 -8.87
C PRO A 381 -42.58 -8.72 -7.52
N ALA A 382 -43.07 -8.09 -6.45
CA ALA A 382 -43.02 -8.58 -5.08
C ALA A 382 -44.39 -9.13 -4.69
N ALA A 383 -44.51 -10.47 -4.64
CA ALA A 383 -45.61 -11.16 -4.01
C ALA A 383 -45.19 -12.60 -3.67
N VAL A 384 -44.59 -12.81 -2.50
CA VAL A 384 -44.92 -13.95 -1.64
C VAL A 384 -44.76 -13.47 -0.20
N ALA A 385 -45.88 -13.38 0.51
CA ALA A 385 -45.97 -13.00 1.90
C ALA A 385 -45.54 -14.16 2.82
N ALA A 386 -45.25 -13.75 4.06
CA ALA A 386 -44.85 -14.50 5.24
C ALA A 386 -45.40 -15.94 5.40
N ALA A 387 -44.52 -16.83 5.84
CA ALA A 387 -44.85 -17.88 6.79
C ALA A 387 -43.71 -17.98 7.82
N ALA A 388 -43.99 -17.54 9.05
CA ALA A 388 -43.17 -17.84 10.20
C ALA A 388 -43.31 -19.34 10.50
N ALA A 389 -42.21 -20.07 10.46
CA ALA A 389 -42.11 -21.42 11.00
C ALA A 389 -40.85 -21.50 11.86
N THR A 390 -41.09 -21.67 13.15
CA THR A 390 -40.11 -21.98 14.18
C THR A 390 -39.35 -23.25 13.78
N LEU A 391 -38.07 -23.14 13.44
CA LEU A 391 -37.19 -24.30 13.27
C LEU A 391 -36.21 -24.35 14.43
N THR A 392 -36.50 -25.27 15.34
CA THR A 392 -35.57 -25.79 16.35
C THR A 392 -34.45 -26.55 15.64
N PHE A 393 -33.21 -26.09 15.76
CA PHE A 393 -32.05 -26.86 15.32
C PHE A 393 -31.73 -27.91 16.38
N LYS A 394 -31.93 -29.19 16.04
CA LYS A 394 -31.35 -30.32 16.77
C LYS A 394 -29.84 -30.33 16.53
N ASP A 395 -29.07 -30.31 17.62
CA ASP A 395 -27.64 -30.56 17.60
C ASP A 395 -27.34 -31.92 16.97
N THR A 396 -26.61 -31.91 15.86
CA THR A 396 -25.92 -33.10 15.35
C THR A 396 -24.44 -32.74 15.19
N PRO A 397 -23.50 -33.47 15.82
CA PRO A 397 -22.09 -33.13 15.78
C PRO A 397 -21.53 -33.38 14.38
N THR A 398 -20.99 -32.33 13.76
CA THR A 398 -20.27 -32.42 12.48
C THR A 398 -18.87 -33.03 12.73
N PRO A 399 -18.43 -34.06 11.98
CA PRO A 399 -17.13 -34.67 12.20
C PRO A 399 -15.99 -33.70 11.86
N ALA A 400 -14.96 -33.73 12.70
CA ALA A 400 -13.78 -32.88 12.60
C ALA A 400 -13.07 -33.05 11.25
N ARG A 401 -12.93 -31.95 10.50
CA ARG A 401 -12.00 -31.89 9.36
C ARG A 401 -10.58 -32.05 9.89
N LYS A 402 -9.89 -33.11 9.44
CA LYS A 402 -8.46 -33.30 9.67
C LYS A 402 -7.70 -32.10 9.12
N ALA A 403 -6.81 -31.55 9.93
CA ALA A 403 -5.87 -30.53 9.51
C ALA A 403 -4.90 -31.13 8.49
N GLU A 404 -4.85 -30.57 7.29
CA GLU A 404 -3.84 -30.89 6.30
C GLU A 404 -2.53 -30.19 6.69
N VAL A 405 -1.52 -30.99 7.03
CA VAL A 405 -0.18 -30.51 7.36
C VAL A 405 0.53 -30.18 6.05
N VAL A 406 0.61 -28.89 5.71
CA VAL A 406 1.46 -28.42 4.62
C VAL A 406 2.91 -28.40 5.11
N THR A 407 3.58 -29.55 5.04
CA THR A 407 5.03 -29.68 5.25
C THR A 407 5.77 -28.97 4.13
N ARG A 408 6.42 -27.83 4.43
CA ARG A 408 7.41 -27.26 3.52
C ARG A 408 8.65 -28.15 3.56
N LEU A 409 8.91 -28.88 2.47
CA LEU A 409 10.10 -29.73 2.35
C LEU A 409 11.37 -28.89 2.54
N SER A 410 12.15 -29.25 3.57
CA SER A 410 13.53 -28.82 3.71
C SER A 410 14.42 -29.76 2.91
N THR A 411 15.23 -29.24 1.99
CA THR A 411 16.19 -30.03 1.20
C THR A 411 17.47 -30.38 1.96
N SER A 412 17.51 -30.15 3.27
CA SER A 412 18.72 -30.30 4.10
C SER A 412 18.88 -31.67 4.77
N GLY A 413 18.21 -32.73 4.31
CA GLY A 413 18.35 -34.06 4.95
C GLY A 413 17.61 -35.25 4.34
N GLY A 414 17.05 -35.15 3.13
CA GLY A 414 16.36 -36.26 2.46
C GLY A 414 16.93 -36.53 1.07
N ARG A 415 16.93 -37.80 0.63
CA ARG A 415 17.34 -38.22 -0.73
C ARG A 415 16.32 -37.73 -1.76
N HIS A 416 16.36 -36.45 -2.09
CA HIS A 416 15.42 -35.81 -3.01
C HIS A 416 16.00 -35.68 -4.41
N TRP A 417 15.22 -36.07 -5.41
CA TRP A 417 15.57 -35.90 -6.81
C TRP A 417 15.28 -34.47 -7.26
N GLY A 418 15.88 -34.10 -8.39
CA GLY A 418 15.62 -32.85 -9.06
C GLY A 418 15.73 -32.97 -10.57
N ILE A 419 15.43 -31.89 -11.27
CA ILE A 419 15.64 -31.75 -12.71
C ILE A 419 16.42 -30.48 -13.01
N ASN A 420 17.29 -30.53 -14.01
CA ASN A 420 17.98 -29.38 -14.60
C ASN A 420 17.34 -29.08 -15.96
N VAL A 421 16.88 -27.85 -16.16
CA VAL A 421 16.17 -27.41 -17.37
C VAL A 421 17.06 -26.63 -18.34
N GLY A 422 18.35 -26.46 -18.03
CA GLY A 422 19.35 -25.86 -18.91
C GLY A 422 20.38 -25.01 -18.18
N ARG A 423 21.47 -24.71 -18.89
CA ARG A 423 22.53 -23.79 -18.45
C ARG A 423 22.45 -22.48 -19.21
N PHE A 424 22.57 -21.37 -18.50
CA PHE A 424 22.41 -20.03 -19.04
C PHE A 424 23.64 -19.16 -18.76
N PRO A 425 23.95 -18.16 -19.62
CA PRO A 425 25.15 -17.33 -19.48
C PRO A 425 25.08 -16.36 -18.29
N ASN A 426 23.88 -16.03 -17.81
CA ASN A 426 23.68 -15.19 -16.63
C ASN A 426 22.55 -15.72 -15.73
N GLU A 427 22.59 -15.35 -14.46
CA GLU A 427 21.62 -15.77 -13.44
C GLU A 427 20.20 -15.32 -13.77
N TYR A 428 20.04 -14.14 -14.35
CA TYR A 428 18.72 -13.58 -14.70
C TYR A 428 17.97 -14.47 -15.71
N LEU A 429 18.66 -14.94 -16.76
CA LEU A 429 18.07 -15.85 -17.75
C LEU A 429 17.72 -17.21 -17.14
N ALA A 430 18.55 -17.73 -16.24
CA ALA A 430 18.25 -18.96 -15.51
C ALA A 430 16.99 -18.81 -14.63
N GLN A 431 16.87 -17.71 -13.89
CA GLN A 431 15.69 -17.42 -13.06
C GLN A 431 14.42 -17.21 -13.91
N LYS A 432 14.54 -16.50 -15.03
CA LYS A 432 13.43 -16.29 -15.98
C LYS A 432 12.94 -17.61 -16.57
N MET A 433 13.86 -18.52 -16.90
CA MET A 433 13.52 -19.84 -17.42
C MET A 433 12.86 -20.74 -16.36
N LEU A 434 13.31 -20.70 -15.10
CA LEU A 434 12.62 -21.39 -14.00
C LEU A 434 11.19 -20.87 -13.79
N LEU A 435 10.99 -19.55 -13.89
CA LEU A 435 9.66 -18.96 -13.77
C LEU A 435 8.74 -19.37 -14.92
N LYS A 436 9.22 -19.29 -16.17
CA LYS A 436 8.45 -19.68 -17.36
C LYS A 436 8.07 -21.16 -17.32
N THR A 437 9.03 -22.02 -16.98
CA THR A 437 8.85 -23.48 -16.94
C THR A 437 7.87 -23.87 -15.82
N GLY A 438 8.02 -23.30 -14.63
CA GLY A 438 7.12 -23.58 -13.51
C GLY A 438 5.68 -23.10 -13.74
N LEU A 439 5.47 -22.09 -14.59
CA LEU A 439 4.12 -21.64 -14.99
C LEU A 439 3.52 -22.49 -16.11
N THR A 440 4.35 -23.12 -16.94
CA THR A 440 3.90 -23.97 -18.05
C THR A 440 3.57 -25.38 -17.56
N GLU A 441 4.28 -25.87 -16.54
CA GLU A 441 4.12 -27.21 -15.96
C GLU A 441 3.80 -27.17 -14.46
N THR A 442 2.77 -26.40 -14.09
CA THR A 442 2.31 -26.29 -12.69
C THR A 442 1.95 -27.66 -12.10
N ALA A 443 1.31 -28.53 -12.88
CA ALA A 443 0.85 -29.84 -12.41
C ALA A 443 1.95 -30.79 -11.91
N THR A 444 3.22 -30.56 -12.27
CA THR A 444 4.35 -31.40 -11.79
C THR A 444 5.40 -30.62 -11.00
N LEU A 445 5.45 -29.29 -11.15
CA LEU A 445 6.51 -28.45 -10.58
C LEU A 445 6.04 -27.45 -9.51
N ASP A 446 4.77 -27.46 -9.11
CA ASP A 446 4.23 -26.50 -8.12
C ASP A 446 4.92 -26.61 -6.75
N ASP A 447 5.16 -27.85 -6.30
CA ASP A 447 5.81 -28.15 -5.02
C ASP A 447 7.35 -28.21 -5.09
N ALA A 448 7.92 -28.09 -6.29
CA ALA A 448 9.36 -28.20 -6.49
C ALA A 448 10.11 -26.88 -6.22
N LEU A 449 11.21 -26.95 -5.50
CA LEU A 449 12.05 -25.81 -5.15
C LEU A 449 12.90 -25.36 -6.33
N ARG A 450 12.71 -24.11 -6.75
CA ARG A 450 13.51 -23.47 -7.81
C ARG A 450 14.87 -23.06 -7.25
N LYS A 451 15.95 -23.51 -7.88
CA LYS A 451 17.34 -23.22 -7.48
C LYS A 451 18.18 -22.88 -8.70
N VAL A 452 18.97 -21.82 -8.61
CA VAL A 452 20.01 -21.51 -9.59
C VAL A 452 21.36 -21.83 -8.98
N VAL A 453 22.17 -22.62 -9.69
CA VAL A 453 23.51 -23.02 -9.24
C VAL A 453 24.55 -22.43 -10.19
N ARG A 454 25.54 -21.71 -9.65
CA ARG A 454 26.64 -21.16 -10.44
C ARG A 454 27.69 -22.24 -10.71
N GLY A 455 27.86 -22.61 -11.97
CA GLY A 455 28.91 -23.49 -12.46
C GLY A 455 30.09 -22.74 -13.06
N LYS A 456 31.13 -23.46 -13.48
CA LYS A 456 32.34 -22.89 -14.10
C LYS A 456 32.07 -22.18 -15.44
N THR A 457 31.06 -22.63 -16.19
CA THR A 457 30.76 -22.14 -17.55
C THR A 457 29.37 -21.48 -17.68
N GLY A 458 28.66 -21.25 -16.57
CA GLY A 458 27.32 -20.64 -16.60
C GLY A 458 26.49 -20.91 -15.35
N PHE A 459 25.19 -20.64 -15.42
CA PHE A 459 24.22 -20.79 -14.35
C PHE A 459 23.21 -21.88 -14.70
N ASP A 460 23.16 -22.94 -13.90
CA ASP A 460 22.24 -24.07 -14.07
C ASP A 460 20.88 -23.76 -13.42
N ALA A 461 19.81 -23.93 -14.18
CA ALA A 461 18.43 -23.76 -13.72
C ALA A 461 17.85 -25.11 -13.26
N MET A 462 17.55 -25.24 -11.97
CA MET A 462 17.16 -26.52 -11.37
C MET A 462 15.84 -26.43 -10.58
N PHE A 463 15.05 -27.50 -10.63
CA PHE A 463 13.95 -27.76 -9.69
C PHE A 463 14.36 -28.94 -8.79
N MET A 464 14.28 -28.75 -7.47
CA MET A 464 14.74 -29.71 -6.46
C MET A 464 13.61 -30.09 -5.51
N GLY A 465 13.76 -31.19 -4.76
CA GLY A 465 12.81 -31.57 -3.72
C GLY A 465 11.67 -32.47 -4.19
N MET A 466 11.85 -33.15 -5.32
CA MET A 466 10.85 -34.06 -5.91
C MET A 466 11.21 -35.53 -5.65
N THR A 467 10.21 -36.42 -5.77
CA THR A 467 10.43 -37.86 -5.82
C THR A 467 11.07 -38.24 -7.17
N ARG A 468 11.68 -39.43 -7.25
CA ARG A 468 12.23 -39.94 -8.53
C ARG A 468 11.17 -39.96 -9.63
N ASP A 469 10.01 -40.53 -9.31
CA ASP A 469 8.89 -40.65 -10.26
C ASP A 469 8.35 -39.28 -10.68
N GLY A 470 8.32 -38.32 -9.74
CA GLY A 470 7.95 -36.93 -10.02
C GLY A 470 8.94 -36.23 -10.96
N ALA A 471 10.25 -36.44 -10.77
CA ALA A 471 11.29 -35.92 -11.65
C ALA A 471 11.21 -36.50 -13.06
N GLU A 472 10.95 -37.80 -13.16
CA GLU A 472 10.84 -38.50 -14.43
C GLU A 472 9.60 -38.03 -15.21
N LEU A 473 8.44 -37.93 -14.54
CA LEU A 473 7.22 -37.42 -15.13
C LEU A 473 7.37 -35.97 -15.61
N ALA A 474 8.00 -35.12 -14.78
CA ALA A 474 8.27 -33.73 -15.13
C ALA A 474 9.18 -33.63 -16.38
N CYS A 475 10.27 -34.40 -16.44
CA CYS A 475 11.12 -34.40 -17.62
C CYS A 475 10.41 -34.92 -18.87
N ARG A 476 9.60 -35.98 -18.78
CA ARG A 476 8.82 -36.47 -19.93
C ARG A 476 7.86 -35.39 -20.46
N ARG A 477 7.17 -34.67 -19.58
CA ARG A 477 6.24 -33.58 -19.96
C ARG A 477 6.97 -32.40 -20.58
N LEU A 478 8.13 -32.02 -20.03
CA LEU A 478 8.94 -30.93 -20.58
C LEU A 478 9.52 -31.30 -21.96
N GLN A 479 9.99 -32.53 -22.13
CA GLN A 479 10.48 -33.02 -23.42
C GLN A 479 9.37 -33.09 -24.48
N ALA A 480 8.15 -33.48 -24.10
CA ALA A 480 6.99 -33.44 -24.99
C ALA A 480 6.65 -32.02 -25.48
N ARG A 481 7.12 -30.98 -24.76
CA ARG A 481 7.00 -29.57 -25.14
C ARG A 481 8.28 -29.00 -25.74
N GLN A 482 9.20 -29.85 -26.20
CA GLN A 482 10.49 -29.48 -26.79
C GLN A 482 11.39 -28.66 -25.84
N MET A 483 11.26 -28.86 -24.53
CA MET A 483 12.12 -28.25 -23.53
C MET A 483 13.19 -29.23 -23.05
N THR A 484 14.42 -28.75 -22.89
CA THR A 484 15.52 -29.53 -22.34
C THR A 484 15.28 -29.88 -20.88
N CYS A 485 15.45 -31.15 -20.51
CA CYS A 485 15.33 -31.61 -19.13
C CYS A 485 16.29 -32.77 -18.86
N PHE A 486 17.04 -32.66 -17.77
CA PHE A 486 17.96 -33.70 -17.29
C PHE A 486 17.65 -34.00 -15.83
N MET A 487 17.47 -35.28 -15.49
CA MET A 487 17.29 -35.68 -14.09
C MET A 487 18.60 -35.54 -13.33
N VAL A 488 18.50 -35.02 -12.10
CA VAL A 488 19.61 -34.89 -11.15
C VAL A 488 19.35 -35.84 -9.99
N GLY A 489 20.34 -36.69 -9.73
CA GLY A 489 20.31 -37.67 -8.64
C GLY A 489 20.19 -37.01 -7.26
N PRO A 490 19.86 -37.80 -6.23
CA PRO A 490 19.62 -37.27 -4.91
C PRO A 490 20.89 -36.62 -4.32
N SER A 491 20.77 -35.36 -3.93
CA SER A 491 21.82 -34.57 -3.26
C SER A 491 21.77 -34.69 -1.75
#